data_AF-A0A6G3R573-F1
#
_entry.id   AF-A0A6G3R573-F1
#
_cell.length_a   1.000
_cell.length_b   1.000
_cell.length_c   1.000
_cell.angle_alpha   90.00
_cell.angle_beta   90.00
_cell.angle_gamma   90.00
#
_symmetry.space_group_name_H-M   'P 1'
#
loop_
_entity.id
_entity.type
_entity.pdbx_description
1 polymer ?
#
loop_
_entity_poly.entity_id
_entity_poly.type
_entity_poly.pdbx_seq_one_letter_code
_entity_poly.pdbx_strand_id
1 'polypeptide(L)'
;APEPPPAPPAPAPPEPSVRPAAPPPPPPRQAAAPAPAPKPEPKPSSRPPKPPKAEPEPEPVTYPEYHAPPRKQPPRHGPSLVSLTLLVTAPAVLAVAALRPR
;
A
#
# COMPACT_ATOMS: atom_id res chain seq x y z
N ALA A 1 -12.58 -34.43 47.66
CA ALA A 1 -11.41 -33.77 47.03
C ALA A 1 -11.95 -32.84 45.96
N PRO A 2 -11.44 -31.61 45.81
CA PRO A 2 -11.88 -30.73 44.72
C PRO A 2 -11.46 -31.32 43.37
N GLU A 3 -12.33 -31.23 42.37
CA GLU A 3 -12.01 -31.64 41.00
C GLU A 3 -10.94 -30.73 40.39
N PRO A 4 -10.05 -31.28 39.54
CA PRO A 4 -9.06 -30.48 38.85
C PRO A 4 -9.75 -29.52 37.86
N PRO A 5 -9.19 -28.32 37.67
CA PRO A 5 -9.73 -27.36 36.73
C PRO A 5 -9.67 -27.90 35.30
N PRO A 6 -10.61 -27.49 34.42
CA PRO A 6 -10.61 -27.91 33.03
C PRO A 6 -9.34 -27.43 32.31
N ALA A 7 -8.87 -28.23 31.38
CA ALA A 7 -7.71 -27.90 30.57
C ALA A 7 -7.97 -26.62 29.73
N PRO A 8 -6.95 -25.77 29.52
CA PRO A 8 -7.10 -24.59 28.68
C PRO A 8 -7.43 -24.97 27.23
N PRO A 9 -8.17 -24.11 26.51
CA PRO A 9 -8.48 -24.34 25.11
C PRO A 9 -7.20 -24.37 24.26
N ALA A 10 -7.19 -25.22 23.23
CA ALA A 10 -6.09 -25.29 22.29
C ALA A 10 -5.90 -23.96 21.54
N PRO A 11 -4.65 -23.55 21.24
CA PRO A 11 -4.39 -22.35 20.47
C PRO A 11 -5.01 -22.42 19.07
N ALA A 12 -5.49 -21.28 18.58
CA ALA A 12 -6.05 -21.18 17.24
C ALA A 12 -4.98 -21.51 16.18
N PRO A 13 -5.35 -22.21 15.09
CA PRO A 13 -4.43 -22.47 14.00
C PRO A 13 -3.97 -21.15 13.34
N PRO A 14 -2.74 -21.10 12.79
CA PRO A 14 -2.23 -19.91 12.11
C PRO A 14 -3.09 -19.56 10.90
N GLU A 15 -3.29 -18.26 10.68
CA GLU A 15 -4.02 -17.78 9.50
C GLU A 15 -3.31 -18.20 8.20
N PRO A 16 -4.05 -18.58 7.15
CA PRO A 16 -3.48 -18.88 5.85
C PRO A 16 -2.74 -17.67 5.29
N SER A 17 -1.48 -17.87 4.89
CA SER A 17 -0.70 -16.82 4.25
C SER A 17 -1.29 -16.48 2.89
N VAL A 18 -1.98 -15.35 2.76
CA VAL A 18 -2.54 -14.88 1.49
C VAL A 18 -1.39 -14.42 0.59
N ARG A 19 -1.15 -15.13 -0.50
CA ARG A 19 -0.16 -14.73 -1.51
C ARG A 19 -0.66 -13.45 -2.18
N PRO A 20 0.18 -12.40 -2.29
CA PRO A 20 -0.17 -11.22 -3.09
C PRO A 20 -0.54 -11.63 -4.52
N ALA A 21 -1.65 -11.09 -5.03
CA ALA A 21 -2.07 -11.32 -6.40
C ALA A 21 -1.00 -10.78 -7.36
N ALA A 22 -0.75 -11.53 -8.45
CA ALA A 22 0.17 -11.08 -9.49
C ALA A 22 -0.36 -9.78 -10.13
N PRO A 23 0.54 -8.86 -10.52
CA PRO A 23 0.12 -7.67 -11.24
C PRO A 23 -0.57 -8.05 -12.57
N PRO A 24 -1.56 -7.26 -13.03
CA PRO A 24 -2.23 -7.52 -14.30
C PRO A 24 -1.23 -7.45 -15.47
N PRO A 25 -1.48 -8.22 -16.55
CA PRO A 25 -0.63 -8.16 -17.74
C PRO A 25 -0.67 -6.76 -18.38
N PRO A 26 0.40 -6.34 -19.07
CA PRO A 26 0.41 -5.07 -19.78
C PRO A 26 -0.64 -5.05 -20.90
N PRO A 27 -1.21 -3.88 -21.23
CA PRO A 27 -2.19 -3.77 -22.31
C PRO A 27 -1.58 -4.17 -23.66
N PRO A 28 -2.40 -4.72 -24.58
CA PRO A 28 -1.94 -5.07 -25.91
C PRO A 28 -1.46 -3.82 -26.67
N ARG A 29 -0.37 -3.95 -27.42
CA ARG A 29 0.13 -2.88 -28.30
C ARG A 29 -0.93 -2.61 -29.38
N GLN A 30 -1.41 -1.38 -29.45
CA GLN A 30 -2.32 -0.96 -30.51
C GLN A 30 -1.57 -0.93 -31.85
N ALA A 31 -2.15 -1.56 -32.88
CA ALA A 31 -1.63 -1.48 -34.24
C ALA A 31 -1.76 -0.05 -34.77
N ALA A 32 -0.75 0.41 -35.51
CA ALA A 32 -0.79 1.72 -36.15
C ALA A 32 -1.98 1.80 -37.12
N ALA A 33 -2.77 2.87 -37.02
CA ALA A 33 -3.88 3.12 -37.92
C ALA A 33 -3.36 3.33 -39.37
N PRO A 34 -4.11 2.88 -40.39
CA PRO A 34 -3.74 3.13 -41.78
C PRO A 34 -3.74 4.62 -42.10
N ALA A 35 -2.83 5.03 -43.00
CA ALA A 35 -2.70 6.43 -43.42
C ALA A 35 -4.00 6.93 -44.08
N PRO A 36 -4.44 8.18 -43.78
CA PRO A 36 -5.65 8.73 -44.37
C PRO A 36 -5.47 8.97 -45.87
N ALA A 37 -6.55 8.74 -46.63
CA ALA A 37 -6.60 9.00 -48.07
C ALA A 37 -6.46 10.51 -48.38
N PRO A 38 -5.90 10.89 -49.55
CA PRO A 38 -5.78 12.29 -49.93
C PRO A 38 -7.15 12.95 -50.13
N LYS A 39 -7.26 14.19 -49.65
CA LYS A 39 -8.50 14.98 -49.64
C LYS A 39 -8.79 15.57 -51.03
N PRO A 40 -10.05 15.60 -51.52
CA PRO A 40 -10.40 16.27 -52.76
C PRO A 40 -10.15 17.79 -52.68
N GLU A 41 -9.75 18.40 -53.79
CA GLU A 41 -9.55 19.85 -53.88
C GLU A 41 -10.86 20.64 -53.74
N PRO A 42 -10.88 21.73 -52.95
CA PRO A 42 -12.08 22.52 -52.73
C PRO A 42 -12.39 23.43 -53.93
N LYS A 43 -13.67 23.47 -54.33
CA LYS A 43 -14.22 24.48 -55.25
C LYS A 43 -14.14 25.89 -54.63
N PRO A 44 -14.00 26.97 -55.43
CA PRO A 44 -13.98 28.33 -54.89
C PRO A 44 -15.32 28.65 -54.21
N SER A 45 -15.28 28.83 -52.90
CA SER A 45 -16.43 29.16 -52.06
C SER A 45 -16.44 30.66 -51.78
N SER A 46 -17.59 31.30 -51.98
CA SER A 46 -17.81 32.70 -51.61
C SER A 46 -17.59 32.88 -50.10
N ARG A 47 -16.84 33.91 -49.73
CA ARG A 47 -16.40 34.17 -48.36
C ARG A 47 -17.59 34.24 -47.37
N PRO A 48 -17.63 33.41 -46.31
CA PRO A 48 -18.62 33.52 -45.25
C PRO A 48 -18.46 34.83 -44.46
N PRO A 49 -19.54 35.37 -43.86
CA PRO A 49 -19.46 36.50 -42.94
C PRO A 49 -18.57 36.16 -41.73
N LYS A 50 -17.88 37.17 -41.18
CA LYS A 50 -16.99 36.99 -40.02
C LYS A 50 -17.79 36.49 -38.82
N PRO A 51 -17.33 35.43 -38.12
CA PRO A 51 -17.95 35.00 -36.88
C PRO A 51 -17.79 36.11 -35.81
N PRO A 52 -18.72 36.19 -34.83
CA PRO A 52 -18.57 37.07 -33.69
C PRO A 52 -17.26 36.76 -32.96
N LYS A 53 -16.65 37.81 -32.41
CA LYS A 53 -15.35 37.75 -31.74
C LYS A 53 -15.47 36.78 -30.55
N ALA A 54 -14.76 35.66 -30.61
CA ALA A 54 -14.74 34.66 -29.55
C ALA A 54 -14.24 35.32 -28.25
N GLU A 55 -15.00 35.14 -27.17
CA GLU A 55 -14.53 35.45 -25.83
C GLU A 55 -13.35 34.54 -25.49
N PRO A 56 -12.33 35.03 -24.78
CA PRO A 56 -11.20 34.19 -24.39
C PRO A 56 -11.69 33.10 -23.43
N GLU A 57 -11.51 31.83 -23.82
CA GLU A 57 -11.73 30.71 -22.91
C GLU A 57 -10.74 30.79 -21.75
N PRO A 58 -11.17 30.49 -20.51
CA PRO A 58 -10.28 30.48 -19.37
C PRO A 58 -9.20 29.40 -19.54
N GLU A 59 -7.94 29.76 -19.30
CA GLU A 59 -6.84 28.80 -19.39
C GLU A 59 -6.98 27.70 -18.33
N PRO A 60 -6.81 26.42 -18.69
CA PRO A 60 -6.89 25.33 -17.74
C PRO A 60 -5.75 25.40 -16.71
N VAL A 61 -6.10 25.34 -15.43
CA VAL A 61 -5.15 25.36 -14.32
C VAL A 61 -4.58 23.95 -14.11
N THR A 62 -3.27 23.82 -14.33
CA THR A 62 -2.54 22.59 -13.99
C THR A 62 -2.18 22.59 -12.51
N TYR A 63 -2.68 21.61 -11.78
CA TYR A 63 -2.26 21.33 -10.42
C TYR A 63 -1.16 20.28 -10.39
N PRO A 64 -0.17 20.41 -9.49
CA PRO A 64 0.80 19.34 -9.27
C PRO A 64 0.10 18.13 -8.65
N GLU A 65 0.62 16.95 -8.96
CA GLU A 65 0.11 15.71 -8.40
C GLU A 65 0.55 15.58 -6.93
N TYR A 66 -0.43 15.55 -6.03
CA TYR A 66 -0.14 15.43 -4.60
C TYR A 66 0.11 13.96 -4.25
N HIS A 67 1.28 13.68 -3.70
CA HIS A 67 1.62 12.36 -3.17
C HIS A 67 1.65 12.37 -1.64
N ALA A 68 0.96 11.41 -1.03
CA ALA A 68 1.05 11.21 0.40
C ALA A 68 2.48 10.75 0.78
N PRO A 69 3.06 11.28 1.87
CA PRO A 69 4.38 10.84 2.32
C PRO A 69 4.36 9.36 2.73
N PRO A 70 5.47 8.63 2.50
CA PRO A 70 5.57 7.22 2.88
C PRO A 70 5.42 7.04 4.39
N ARG A 71 4.53 6.13 4.80
CA ARG A 71 4.31 5.80 6.22
C ARG A 71 5.51 5.05 6.78
N LYS A 72 6.13 5.58 7.83
CA LYS A 72 7.15 4.84 8.58
C LYS A 72 6.45 3.85 9.51
N GLN A 73 6.58 2.55 9.23
CA GLN A 73 6.20 1.54 10.20
C GLN A 73 7.25 1.51 11.32
N PRO A 74 6.84 1.52 12.59
CA PRO A 74 7.78 1.28 13.68
C PRO A 74 8.42 -0.10 13.52
N PRO A 75 9.70 -0.26 13.91
CA PRO A 75 10.35 -1.56 13.90
C PRO A 75 9.50 -2.57 14.67
N ARG A 76 9.13 -3.68 14.03
CA ARG A 76 8.31 -4.74 14.66
C ARG A 76 9.08 -5.57 15.70
N HIS A 77 10.36 -5.24 15.90
CA HIS A 77 11.25 -5.96 16.80
C HIS A 77 11.39 -5.17 18.10
N GLY A 78 10.50 -5.49 19.05
CA GLY A 78 10.66 -5.10 20.45
C GLY A 78 11.77 -5.91 21.13
N PRO A 79 12.03 -5.67 22.44
CA PRO A 79 12.98 -6.48 23.18
C PRO A 79 12.62 -7.97 23.06
N SER A 80 13.63 -8.82 22.85
CA SER A 80 13.43 -10.28 22.80
C SER A 80 12.68 -10.74 24.05
N LEU A 81 11.68 -11.61 23.88
CA LEU A 81 10.92 -12.17 25.00
C LEU A 81 11.86 -12.72 26.07
N VAL A 82 12.93 -13.42 25.66
CA VAL A 82 13.95 -13.97 26.55
C VAL A 82 14.67 -12.86 27.32
N SER A 83 15.06 -11.78 26.64
CA SER A 83 15.71 -10.63 27.28
C SER A 83 14.77 -9.93 28.27
N LEU A 84 13.49 -9.79 27.93
CA LEU A 84 12.48 -9.22 28.82
C LEU A 84 12.27 -10.11 30.04
N THR A 85 12.13 -11.42 29.85
CA THR A 85 11.98 -12.38 30.95
C THR A 85 13.19 -12.34 31.86
N LEU A 86 14.42 -12.38 31.31
CA LEU A 86 15.63 -12.27 32.13
C LEU A 86 15.71 -10.94 32.88
N LEU A 87 15.38 -9.81 32.27
CA LEU A 87 15.38 -8.51 32.95
C LEU A 87 14.43 -8.51 34.15
N VAL A 88 13.27 -9.16 34.04
CA VAL A 88 12.25 -9.21 35.10
C VAL A 88 12.58 -10.27 36.15
N THR A 89 13.00 -11.47 35.75
CA THR A 89 13.11 -12.62 36.66
C THR A 89 14.52 -12.84 37.19
N ALA A 90 15.57 -12.41 36.49
CA ALA A 90 16.95 -12.62 36.94
C ALA A 90 17.22 -12.05 38.34
N PRO A 91 16.76 -10.85 38.74
CA PRO A 91 16.99 -10.33 40.09
C PRO A 91 16.38 -11.22 41.18
N ALA A 92 15.18 -11.74 40.94
CA ALA A 92 14.51 -12.64 41.88
C ALA A 92 15.25 -13.98 42.01
N VAL A 93 15.67 -14.57 40.88
CA VAL A 93 16.43 -15.83 40.88
C VAL A 93 17.80 -15.64 41.55
N LEU A 94 18.48 -14.52 41.30
CA LEU A 94 19.74 -14.17 41.94
C LEU A 94 19.58 -14.04 43.47
N ALA A 95 18.52 -13.36 43.93
CA ALA A 95 18.23 -13.21 45.36
C ALA A 95 17.96 -14.57 46.03
N VAL A 96 17.19 -15.45 45.38
CA VAL A 96 16.93 -16.81 45.88
C VAL A 96 18.22 -17.64 45.91
N ALA A 97 19.06 -17.52 44.87
CA ALA A 97 20.34 -18.22 44.82
C ALA A 97 21.31 -17.75 45.93
N ALA A 98 21.29 -16.46 46.27
CA ALA A 98 22.11 -15.92 47.36
C ALA A 98 21.61 -16.35 48.75
N LEU A 99 20.30 -16.56 48.91
CA LEU A 99 19.70 -16.92 50.19
C LEU A 99 19.68 -18.43 50.45
N ARG A 100 19.80 -19.26 49.41
CA ARG A 100 19.92 -20.70 49.59
C ARG A 100 21.25 -21.01 50.30
N PRO A 101 21.21 -21.54 51.55
CA PRO A 101 22.41 -22.12 52.14
C PRO A 101 22.79 -23.33 51.29
N ARG A 102 24.04 -23.36 50.86
CA ARG A 102 24.59 -24.42 50.02
C ARG A 102 24.55 -25.78 50.72
#